data_AF-A0A1K2HS48-F1
#
_entry.id   AF-A0A1K2HS48-F1
#
_cell.length_a   1.000
_cell.length_b   1.000
_cell.length_c   1.000
_cell.angle_alpha   90.00
_cell.angle_beta   90.00
_cell.angle_gamma   90.00
#
_symmetry.space_group_name_H-M   'P 1'
#
loop_
_entity.id
_entity.type
_entity.pdbx_description
1 polymer ?
#
loop_
_entity_poly.entity_id
_entity_poly.type
_entity_poly.pdbx_seq_one_letter_code
_entity_poly.pdbx_strand_id
1 'polypeptide(L)'
;MQRRFNAVPLGPMPERLPLAEALGRVTFTEVLAVDNVPNWPRAKAYGYAICSADTQQATPRQPWQPTWVFVQDLAIKPNWNQEPFDFALPPGHVIHIKEGWPLPKGADAVLPAFRPELRAYFSNASMLKIKRPIPPGWFTAPVGEDYPAGAPLLPAGVRLRPEHISLLLRAGLREVEVVKRPRVAIVYAGHQLNTASEALTLPLQLMLQQLGHAQVPVLHVPTGVHDHHRQAEAQWLQEYDLFLNVAPNGGFKRHNHSLSFRGRESISAARGLEGIRMGYSDPRSETIRVPFERRITPLRLELGFDYYEDHAVYLCLDKHTPDSLLLLEIVLPHLLDAMEHADYHGRDWQTLPCALPYTRKGESDYELGQQRLCWAEVKETRDGERLLFPLERPSLGSFRPLAEANAIVALPRKKTLVPIGEPLPHMLLSNAALPQVSEEDLARIEAAKAALAAEQARRAELAALPPLPMTQAWAQLEAWLKQEEPALLRSLGKPASPEALA
;
A
#
# COMPACT_ATOMS: atom_id res chain seq x y z
N MET A 1 5.70 4.39 12.15
CA MET A 1 5.51 5.46 11.15
C MET A 1 4.18 6.20 11.33
N GLN A 2 3.05 5.51 11.51
CA GLN A 2 1.71 6.12 11.68
C GLN A 2 1.62 7.33 12.63
N ARG A 3 2.22 7.28 13.84
CA ARG A 3 2.16 8.42 14.79
C ARG A 3 2.84 9.71 14.29
N ARG A 4 3.73 9.65 13.28
CA ARG A 4 4.51 10.81 12.79
C ARG A 4 3.85 11.52 11.61
N PHE A 5 2.92 10.87 10.91
CA PHE A 5 2.17 11.45 9.79
C PHE A 5 0.87 12.15 10.24
N ASN A 6 0.50 12.04 11.51
CA ASN A 6 -0.59 12.83 12.11
C ASN A 6 -0.28 14.35 12.18
N ALA A 7 0.93 14.76 11.77
CA ALA A 7 1.38 16.15 11.68
C ALA A 7 1.27 16.72 10.25
N VAL A 8 0.71 15.95 9.32
CA VAL A 8 0.47 16.45 7.95
C VAL A 8 -0.78 17.34 8.01
N PRO A 9 -0.69 18.61 7.56
CA PRO A 9 -1.79 19.56 7.61
C PRO A 9 -3.04 19.02 6.94
N LEU A 10 -4.20 19.37 7.51
CA LEU A 10 -5.47 19.25 6.80
C LEU A 10 -5.39 20.11 5.55
N GLY A 11 -5.70 19.51 4.41
CA GLY A 11 -5.81 20.25 3.17
C GLY A 11 -6.09 19.35 1.99
N PRO A 12 -7.28 18.76 1.97
CA PRO A 12 -8.12 19.24 0.90
C PRO A 12 -9.57 19.46 1.29
N MET A 13 -10.07 20.63 0.90
CA MET A 13 -11.50 20.79 0.67
C MET A 13 -11.99 19.66 -0.25
N PRO A 14 -13.15 19.08 0.01
CA PRO A 14 -13.72 18.07 -0.88
C PRO A 14 -13.85 18.65 -2.28
N GLU A 15 -13.60 17.81 -3.28
CA GLU A 15 -14.02 18.08 -4.64
C GLU A 15 -14.90 16.94 -5.13
N ARG A 16 -15.86 17.30 -5.98
CA ARG A 16 -16.83 16.37 -6.55
C ARG A 16 -16.41 16.07 -7.97
N LEU A 17 -16.21 14.78 -8.25
CA LEU A 17 -15.73 14.34 -9.56
C LEU A 17 -16.68 13.30 -10.17
N PRO A 18 -16.83 13.28 -11.50
CA PRO A 18 -17.42 12.16 -12.20
C PRO A 18 -16.69 10.85 -11.86
N LEU A 19 -17.40 9.74 -11.74
CA LEU A 19 -16.80 8.44 -11.42
C LEU A 19 -15.74 7.99 -12.44
N ALA A 20 -15.83 8.46 -13.68
CA ALA A 20 -14.85 8.20 -14.73
C ALA A 20 -13.46 8.82 -14.42
N GLU A 21 -13.42 9.89 -13.62
CA GLU A 21 -12.21 10.62 -13.23
C GLU A 21 -11.79 10.31 -11.78
N ALA A 22 -12.57 9.49 -11.07
CA ALA A 22 -12.38 9.21 -9.65
C ALA A 22 -11.39 8.06 -9.37
N LEU A 23 -10.85 7.39 -10.40
CA LEU A 23 -9.90 6.29 -10.23
C LEU A 23 -8.63 6.76 -9.48
N GLY A 24 -8.28 6.04 -8.41
CA GLY A 24 -7.14 6.37 -7.56
C GLY A 24 -7.33 7.63 -6.70
N ARG A 25 -8.53 8.21 -6.64
CA ARG A 25 -8.92 9.27 -5.69
C ARG A 25 -9.37 8.66 -4.37
N VAL A 26 -9.40 9.45 -3.30
CA VAL A 26 -9.73 8.98 -1.95
C VAL A 26 -11.08 9.54 -1.53
N THR A 27 -11.99 8.70 -1.01
CA THR A 27 -13.32 9.14 -0.54
C THR A 27 -13.18 10.13 0.61
N PHE A 28 -13.85 11.28 0.52
CA PHE A 28 -13.78 12.30 1.57
C PHE A 28 -14.67 11.98 2.77
N THR A 29 -15.90 11.53 2.49
CA THR A 29 -16.87 11.07 3.48
C THR A 29 -17.28 9.63 3.20
N GLU A 30 -18.03 9.04 4.13
CA GLU A 30 -18.74 7.79 3.86
C GLU A 30 -19.65 7.97 2.62
N VAL A 31 -19.59 7.01 1.70
CA VAL A 31 -20.39 6.99 0.48
C VAL A 31 -21.56 6.05 0.69
N LEU A 32 -22.77 6.59 0.53
CA LEU A 32 -24.03 5.86 0.71
C LEU A 32 -24.64 5.48 -0.63
N ALA A 33 -25.40 4.38 -0.66
CA ALA A 33 -26.19 4.00 -1.81
C ALA A 33 -27.31 5.03 -2.06
N VAL A 34 -27.38 5.58 -3.28
CA VAL A 34 -28.46 6.51 -3.67
C VAL A 34 -29.73 5.74 -3.99
N ASP A 35 -29.58 4.59 -4.67
CA ASP A 35 -30.66 3.69 -5.04
C ASP A 35 -30.49 2.30 -4.41
N ASN A 36 -31.58 1.54 -4.39
CA ASN A 36 -31.53 0.12 -4.04
C ASN A 36 -30.69 -0.66 -5.07
N VAL A 37 -29.91 -1.63 -4.60
CA VAL A 37 -29.16 -2.58 -5.40
C VAL A 37 -29.63 -3.99 -5.03
N PRO A 38 -30.30 -4.71 -5.94
CA PRO A 38 -30.85 -4.25 -7.21
C PRO A 38 -32.02 -3.26 -7.03
N ASN A 39 -32.24 -2.41 -8.02
CA ASN A 39 -33.32 -1.40 -8.04
C ASN A 39 -34.69 -1.97 -8.47
N TRP A 40 -34.71 -3.16 -9.07
CA TRP A 40 -35.89 -3.96 -9.39
C TRP A 40 -35.68 -5.39 -8.91
N PRO A 41 -36.74 -6.17 -8.65
CA PRO A 41 -36.57 -7.58 -8.35
C PRO A 41 -35.94 -8.29 -9.57
N ARG A 42 -34.92 -9.11 -9.35
CA ARG A 42 -34.16 -9.79 -10.43
C ARG A 42 -34.26 -11.30 -10.36
N ALA A 43 -34.09 -11.96 -11.51
CA ALA A 43 -33.96 -13.41 -11.58
C ALA A 43 -32.57 -13.88 -11.10
N LYS A 44 -32.51 -14.84 -10.17
CA LYS A 44 -31.27 -15.51 -9.73
C LYS A 44 -30.88 -16.71 -10.59
N ALA A 45 -31.69 -17.02 -11.60
CA ALA A 45 -31.43 -18.13 -12.51
C ALA A 45 -32.05 -17.84 -13.88
N TYR A 46 -31.47 -18.44 -14.91
CA TYR A 46 -32.09 -18.53 -16.22
C TYR A 46 -33.31 -19.47 -16.18
N GLY A 47 -34.45 -19.06 -16.74
CA GLY A 47 -35.67 -19.85 -16.66
C GLY A 47 -36.94 -19.12 -17.08
N TYR A 48 -38.05 -19.39 -16.40
CA TYR A 48 -39.36 -18.77 -16.66
C TYR A 48 -39.79 -17.91 -15.47
N ALA A 49 -40.00 -16.61 -15.68
CA ALA A 49 -40.67 -15.76 -14.70
C ALA A 49 -42.18 -16.00 -14.76
N ILE A 50 -42.77 -16.22 -13.59
CA ILE A 50 -44.16 -16.64 -13.42
C ILE A 50 -44.83 -15.84 -12.29
N CYS A 51 -46.16 -15.82 -12.28
CA CYS A 51 -46.96 -15.45 -11.11
C CYS A 51 -47.16 -16.70 -10.22
N SER A 52 -46.64 -16.69 -9.01
CA SER A 52 -46.71 -17.81 -8.06
C SER A 52 -48.15 -18.21 -7.73
N ALA A 53 -49.07 -17.24 -7.70
CA ALA A 53 -50.49 -17.44 -7.44
C ALA A 53 -51.16 -18.39 -8.44
N ASP A 54 -50.72 -18.39 -9.70
CA ASP A 54 -51.26 -19.25 -10.75
C ASP A 54 -51.01 -20.75 -10.44
N THR A 55 -49.96 -21.04 -9.66
CA THR A 55 -49.52 -22.41 -9.39
C THR A 55 -50.10 -23.01 -8.11
N GLN A 56 -50.90 -22.27 -7.33
CA GLN A 56 -51.35 -22.68 -6.00
C GLN A 56 -52.17 -23.99 -5.98
N GLN A 57 -52.88 -24.28 -7.07
CA GLN A 57 -53.68 -25.51 -7.21
C GLN A 57 -52.91 -26.64 -7.93
N ALA A 58 -51.65 -26.43 -8.30
CA ALA A 58 -50.87 -27.38 -9.07
C ALA A 58 -50.57 -28.64 -8.25
N THR A 59 -50.91 -29.81 -8.80
CA THR A 59 -50.56 -31.12 -8.21
C THR A 59 -50.00 -32.05 -9.29
N PRO A 60 -49.37 -33.19 -8.92
CA PRO A 60 -48.91 -34.15 -9.92
C PRO A 60 -50.04 -34.74 -10.79
N ARG A 61 -51.28 -34.79 -10.25
CA ARG A 61 -52.47 -35.28 -10.97
C ARG A 61 -53.15 -34.19 -11.80
N GLN A 62 -53.03 -32.93 -11.37
CA GLN A 62 -53.56 -31.76 -12.07
C GLN A 62 -52.45 -30.70 -12.15
N PRO A 63 -51.49 -30.86 -13.08
CA PRO A 63 -50.40 -29.91 -13.22
C PRO A 63 -50.91 -28.60 -13.82
N TRP A 64 -50.42 -27.48 -13.30
CA TRP A 64 -50.62 -26.18 -13.92
C TRP A 64 -49.79 -26.05 -15.19
N GLN A 65 -50.34 -25.39 -16.19
CA GLN A 65 -49.70 -25.18 -17.49
C GLN A 65 -49.96 -23.73 -17.90
N PRO A 66 -48.96 -23.05 -18.49
CA PRO A 66 -49.15 -21.67 -18.92
C PRO A 66 -50.11 -21.62 -20.11
N THR A 67 -50.99 -20.61 -20.11
CA THR A 67 -51.86 -20.28 -21.25
C THR A 67 -51.05 -19.75 -22.43
N TRP A 68 -49.94 -19.06 -22.14
CA TRP A 68 -49.02 -18.56 -23.13
C TRP A 68 -47.60 -18.51 -22.55
N VAL A 69 -46.62 -18.80 -23.40
CA VAL A 69 -45.20 -18.62 -23.09
C VAL A 69 -44.69 -17.54 -24.00
N PHE A 70 -44.31 -16.39 -23.43
CA PHE A 70 -43.51 -15.41 -24.15
C PHE A 70 -42.10 -16.00 -24.33
N VAL A 71 -41.92 -16.71 -25.44
CA VAL A 71 -40.61 -17.17 -25.91
C VAL A 71 -39.85 -15.97 -26.44
N GLN A 72 -38.53 -15.95 -26.27
CA GLN A 72 -37.65 -14.91 -26.81
C GLN A 72 -37.71 -14.87 -28.35
N ASP A 73 -38.75 -14.29 -28.92
CA ASP A 73 -38.69 -13.70 -30.25
C ASP A 73 -37.94 -12.37 -30.13
N LEU A 74 -36.60 -12.46 -30.06
CA LEU A 74 -35.53 -11.46 -30.32
C LEU A 74 -35.66 -9.96 -29.93
N ALA A 75 -36.81 -9.47 -29.45
CA ALA A 75 -37.13 -8.05 -29.33
C ALA A 75 -37.49 -7.60 -27.90
N ILE A 76 -37.82 -8.51 -26.97
CA ILE A 76 -38.07 -8.14 -25.57
C ILE A 76 -36.74 -8.07 -24.83
N LYS A 77 -36.21 -6.86 -24.69
CA LYS A 77 -35.04 -6.55 -23.86
C LYS A 77 -35.50 -5.62 -22.73
N PRO A 78 -35.11 -5.88 -21.47
CA PRO A 78 -35.48 -4.99 -20.39
C PRO A 78 -34.84 -3.62 -20.60
N ASN A 79 -35.59 -2.57 -20.27
CA ASN A 79 -35.00 -1.26 -20.09
C ASN A 79 -34.28 -1.23 -18.73
N TRP A 80 -32.98 -0.96 -18.73
CA TRP A 80 -32.17 -0.94 -17.50
C TRP A 80 -32.17 0.43 -16.81
N ASN A 81 -32.72 1.45 -17.45
CA ASN A 81 -32.70 2.84 -16.98
C ASN A 81 -34.09 3.35 -16.55
N GLN A 82 -35.16 2.62 -16.88
CA GLN A 82 -36.55 2.98 -16.61
C GLN A 82 -37.34 1.71 -16.26
N GLU A 83 -38.68 1.79 -16.28
CA GLU A 83 -39.54 0.61 -16.12
C GLU A 83 -39.05 -0.53 -17.04
N PRO A 84 -38.70 -1.71 -16.49
CA PRO A 84 -38.02 -2.72 -17.29
C PRO A 84 -38.80 -3.27 -18.47
N PHE A 85 -40.13 -3.29 -18.37
CA PHE A 85 -41.01 -3.78 -19.42
C PHE A 85 -42.21 -2.84 -19.58
N ASP A 86 -42.58 -2.56 -20.82
CA ASP A 86 -43.76 -1.73 -21.15
C ASP A 86 -45.09 -2.46 -20.96
N PHE A 87 -45.05 -3.67 -20.40
CA PHE A 87 -46.20 -4.54 -20.15
C PHE A 87 -46.09 -5.21 -18.79
N ALA A 88 -47.24 -5.60 -18.24
CA ALA A 88 -47.33 -6.52 -17.12
C ALA A 88 -47.56 -7.95 -17.65
N LEU A 89 -46.97 -8.95 -16.99
CA LEU A 89 -47.21 -10.35 -17.28
C LEU A 89 -48.65 -10.71 -16.88
N PRO A 90 -49.53 -11.10 -17.83
CA PRO A 90 -50.90 -11.44 -17.50
C PRO A 90 -50.98 -12.74 -16.67
N PRO A 91 -52.01 -12.93 -15.84
CA PRO A 91 -52.24 -14.21 -15.16
C PRO A 91 -52.29 -15.38 -16.14
N GLY A 92 -51.76 -16.54 -15.74
CA GLY A 92 -51.66 -17.71 -16.60
C GLY A 92 -50.51 -17.67 -17.60
N HIS A 93 -49.81 -16.54 -17.76
CA HIS A 93 -48.74 -16.38 -18.74
C HIS A 93 -47.36 -16.51 -18.07
N VAL A 94 -46.37 -16.90 -18.86
CA VAL A 94 -44.97 -16.95 -18.40
C VAL A 94 -44.07 -16.28 -19.42
N ILE A 95 -42.96 -15.71 -18.96
CA ILE A 95 -41.92 -15.16 -19.84
C ILE A 95 -40.59 -15.84 -19.59
N HIS A 96 -39.88 -16.11 -20.67
CA HIS A 96 -38.55 -16.64 -20.59
C HIS A 96 -37.54 -15.54 -20.20
N ILE A 97 -36.84 -15.72 -19.07
CA ILE A 97 -35.96 -14.72 -18.46
C ILE A 97 -34.53 -15.24 -18.29
N LYS A 98 -33.55 -14.34 -18.42
CA LYS A 98 -32.14 -14.65 -18.15
C LYS A 98 -31.78 -14.31 -16.71
N GLU A 99 -30.72 -14.94 -16.21
CA GLU A 99 -30.15 -14.59 -14.91
C GLU A 99 -29.73 -13.11 -14.88
N GLY A 100 -30.03 -12.44 -13.77
CA GLY A 100 -29.78 -11.02 -13.54
C GLY A 100 -30.81 -10.08 -14.17
N TRP A 101 -31.77 -10.56 -14.97
CA TRP A 101 -32.80 -9.70 -15.55
C TRP A 101 -33.84 -9.29 -14.52
N PRO A 102 -34.39 -8.07 -14.61
CA PRO A 102 -35.52 -7.65 -13.81
C PRO A 102 -36.77 -8.47 -14.15
N LEU A 103 -37.67 -8.64 -13.18
CA LEU A 103 -38.96 -9.29 -13.39
C LEU A 103 -39.99 -8.30 -13.96
N PRO A 104 -40.86 -8.71 -14.91
CA PRO A 104 -41.99 -7.88 -15.30
C PRO A 104 -43.01 -7.76 -14.16
N LYS A 105 -43.77 -6.67 -14.16
CA LYS A 105 -44.92 -6.52 -13.25
C LYS A 105 -45.85 -7.74 -13.37
N GLY A 106 -46.29 -8.28 -12.26
CA GLY A 106 -47.12 -9.50 -12.22
C GLY A 106 -46.34 -10.81 -12.10
N ALA A 107 -45.01 -10.82 -12.31
CA ALA A 107 -44.17 -11.95 -11.97
C ALA A 107 -43.51 -11.75 -10.59
N ASP A 108 -43.48 -12.80 -9.78
CA ASP A 108 -42.91 -12.80 -8.43
C ASP A 108 -42.02 -14.02 -8.14
N ALA A 109 -41.90 -14.95 -9.09
CA ALA A 109 -41.06 -16.14 -8.96
C ALA A 109 -40.40 -16.49 -10.29
N VAL A 110 -39.26 -17.17 -10.23
CA VAL A 110 -38.55 -17.71 -11.38
C VAL A 110 -38.42 -19.22 -11.22
N LEU A 111 -38.80 -19.95 -12.27
CA LEU A 111 -38.60 -21.38 -12.38
C LEU A 111 -37.36 -21.65 -13.25
N PRO A 112 -36.23 -22.11 -12.67
CA PRO A 112 -35.01 -22.35 -13.42
C PRO A 112 -35.18 -23.38 -14.53
N ALA A 113 -34.73 -23.05 -15.75
CA ALA A 113 -34.63 -24.03 -16.82
C ALA A 113 -33.38 -24.90 -16.59
N PHE A 114 -33.51 -26.22 -16.79
CA PHE A 114 -32.40 -27.20 -16.80
C PHE A 114 -31.79 -27.64 -15.46
N ARG A 115 -32.43 -27.43 -14.30
CA ARG A 115 -31.98 -28.13 -13.07
C ARG A 115 -32.54 -29.56 -12.99
N PRO A 116 -31.70 -30.60 -12.86
CA PRO A 116 -32.14 -32.00 -12.80
C PRO A 116 -33.12 -32.29 -11.65
N GLU A 117 -32.90 -31.69 -10.48
CA GLU A 117 -33.80 -31.81 -9.32
C GLU A 117 -35.16 -31.16 -9.56
N LEU A 118 -35.20 -30.15 -10.43
CA LEU A 118 -36.42 -29.44 -10.78
C LEU A 118 -37.17 -30.11 -11.94
N ARG A 119 -36.66 -31.20 -12.55
CA ARG A 119 -37.41 -32.01 -13.54
C ARG A 119 -38.75 -32.51 -12.99
N ALA A 120 -38.90 -32.65 -11.68
CA ALA A 120 -40.18 -32.96 -11.05
C ALA A 120 -41.27 -31.90 -11.36
N TYR A 121 -40.88 -30.66 -11.70
CA TYR A 121 -41.75 -29.55 -12.09
C TYR A 121 -41.90 -29.39 -13.61
N PHE A 122 -41.37 -30.33 -14.41
CA PHE A 122 -41.53 -30.37 -15.87
C PHE A 122 -42.17 -31.71 -16.29
N SER A 123 -42.85 -31.73 -17.44
CA SER A 123 -43.26 -32.98 -18.11
C SER A 123 -42.40 -33.20 -19.34
N ASN A 124 -42.20 -34.45 -19.76
CA ASN A 124 -41.34 -34.83 -20.89
C ASN A 124 -41.83 -34.35 -22.29
N ALA A 125 -42.82 -33.46 -22.33
CA ALA A 125 -43.37 -32.90 -23.57
C ALA A 125 -42.97 -31.43 -23.69
N SER A 126 -43.00 -30.91 -24.91
CA SER A 126 -42.74 -29.54 -25.40
C SER A 126 -43.48 -28.39 -24.70
N MET A 127 -44.13 -28.63 -23.56
CA MET A 127 -44.91 -27.67 -22.77
C MET A 127 -44.50 -27.69 -21.30
N LEU A 128 -44.34 -26.48 -20.73
CA LEU A 128 -44.08 -26.28 -19.31
C LEU A 128 -45.25 -26.81 -18.46
N LYS A 129 -45.00 -27.75 -17.53
CA LYS A 129 -46.05 -28.32 -16.65
C LYS A 129 -45.61 -28.36 -15.20
N ILE A 130 -46.08 -27.41 -14.41
CA ILE A 130 -45.76 -27.27 -12.99
C ILE A 130 -46.63 -28.24 -12.19
N LYS A 131 -46.00 -29.17 -11.44
CA LYS A 131 -46.69 -30.24 -10.70
C LYS A 131 -46.91 -29.95 -9.22
N ARG A 132 -46.41 -28.81 -8.71
CA ARG A 132 -46.50 -28.40 -7.30
C ARG A 132 -46.52 -26.87 -7.22
N PRO A 133 -47.11 -26.27 -6.18
CA PRO A 133 -47.10 -24.82 -5.99
C PRO A 133 -45.67 -24.27 -5.90
N ILE A 134 -45.45 -23.13 -6.56
CA ILE A 134 -44.22 -22.36 -6.48
C ILE A 134 -44.41 -21.25 -5.44
N PRO A 135 -43.51 -21.10 -4.45
CA PRO A 135 -43.62 -20.01 -3.49
C PRO A 135 -43.26 -18.65 -4.13
N PRO A 136 -43.86 -17.54 -3.65
CA PRO A 136 -43.44 -16.21 -4.06
C PRO A 136 -41.97 -15.98 -3.69
N GLY A 137 -41.25 -15.24 -4.53
CA GLY A 137 -39.83 -14.94 -4.37
C GLY A 137 -38.87 -16.06 -4.80
N TRP A 138 -39.36 -17.21 -5.27
CA TRP A 138 -38.49 -18.35 -5.59
C TRP A 138 -37.50 -18.03 -6.72
N PHE A 139 -36.21 -18.27 -6.49
CA PHE A 139 -35.11 -17.89 -7.39
C PHE A 139 -35.16 -16.42 -7.85
N THR A 140 -35.62 -15.53 -6.97
CA THR A 140 -35.58 -14.08 -7.19
C THR A 140 -34.66 -13.39 -6.18
N ALA A 141 -34.14 -12.24 -6.58
CA ALA A 141 -33.48 -11.27 -5.74
C ALA A 141 -34.45 -10.11 -5.50
N PRO A 142 -34.90 -9.84 -4.25
CA PRO A 142 -35.75 -8.70 -3.97
C PRO A 142 -35.00 -7.38 -4.18
N VAL A 143 -35.76 -6.29 -4.27
CA VAL A 143 -35.19 -4.93 -4.34
C VAL A 143 -34.35 -4.67 -3.09
N GLY A 144 -33.14 -4.15 -3.28
CA GLY A 144 -32.23 -3.81 -2.19
C GLY A 144 -31.61 -5.01 -1.47
N GLU A 145 -31.66 -6.23 -2.06
CA GLU A 145 -31.04 -7.42 -1.47
C GLU A 145 -29.54 -7.24 -1.19
N ASP A 146 -28.79 -6.63 -2.12
CA ASP A 146 -27.36 -6.37 -1.92
C ASP A 146 -27.17 -5.14 -1.02
N TYR A 147 -27.79 -4.02 -1.40
CA TYR A 147 -27.74 -2.76 -0.67
C TYR A 147 -29.09 -2.03 -0.75
N PRO A 148 -29.76 -1.75 0.37
CA PRO A 148 -30.88 -0.82 0.34
C PRO A 148 -30.39 0.62 0.13
N ALA A 149 -31.25 1.48 -0.38
CA ALA A 149 -30.96 2.91 -0.47
C ALA A 149 -30.60 3.48 0.92
N GLY A 150 -29.56 4.29 0.97
CA GLY A 150 -28.97 4.84 2.20
C GLY A 150 -27.98 3.92 2.92
N ALA A 151 -27.78 2.67 2.46
CA ALA A 151 -26.78 1.79 3.05
C ALA A 151 -25.35 2.30 2.81
N PRO A 152 -24.43 2.12 3.77
CA PRO A 152 -23.02 2.46 3.60
C PRO A 152 -22.37 1.52 2.57
N LEU A 153 -21.72 2.11 1.57
CA LEU A 153 -20.98 1.38 0.52
C LEU A 153 -19.48 1.38 0.80
N LEU A 154 -18.92 2.56 1.06
CA LEU A 154 -17.50 2.76 1.30
C LEU A 154 -17.32 3.77 2.45
N PRO A 155 -16.44 3.50 3.42
CA PRO A 155 -16.08 4.52 4.41
C PRO A 155 -15.31 5.69 3.78
N ALA A 156 -15.13 6.77 4.54
CA ALA A 156 -14.15 7.82 4.22
C ALA A 156 -12.72 7.24 4.24
N GLY A 157 -11.81 7.81 3.44
CA GLY A 157 -10.41 7.39 3.38
C GLY A 157 -10.13 6.25 2.40
N VAL A 158 -11.11 5.74 1.66
CA VAL A 158 -10.89 4.64 0.71
C VAL A 158 -10.34 5.15 -0.62
N ARG A 159 -9.17 4.64 -1.03
CA ARG A 159 -8.65 4.86 -2.38
C ARG A 159 -9.47 4.04 -3.40
N LEU A 160 -10.08 4.73 -4.35
CA LEU A 160 -10.99 4.16 -5.33
C LEU A 160 -10.25 3.31 -6.37
N ARG A 161 -10.72 2.07 -6.53
CA ARG A 161 -10.25 1.07 -7.51
C ARG A 161 -11.37 0.73 -8.49
N PRO A 162 -11.11 0.07 -9.64
CA PRO A 162 -12.14 -0.23 -10.64
C PRO A 162 -13.37 -0.94 -10.07
N GLU A 163 -13.18 -1.86 -9.12
CA GLU A 163 -14.25 -2.57 -8.41
C GLU A 163 -15.12 -1.63 -7.55
N HIS A 164 -14.50 -0.62 -6.91
CA HIS A 164 -15.24 0.40 -6.15
C HIS A 164 -16.06 1.27 -7.10
N ILE A 165 -15.49 1.67 -8.25
CA ILE A 165 -16.21 2.45 -9.26
C ILE A 165 -17.44 1.67 -9.79
N SER A 166 -17.28 0.36 -10.05
CA SER A 166 -18.39 -0.51 -10.46
C SER A 166 -19.49 -0.59 -9.40
N LEU A 167 -19.13 -0.71 -8.12
CA LEU A 167 -20.07 -0.68 -7.00
C LEU A 167 -20.86 0.64 -6.96
N LEU A 168 -20.17 1.77 -7.01
CA LEU A 168 -20.79 3.10 -6.95
C LEU A 168 -21.75 3.33 -8.14
N LEU A 169 -21.35 2.93 -9.36
CA LEU A 169 -22.21 3.00 -10.54
C LEU A 169 -23.48 2.14 -10.38
N ARG A 170 -23.35 0.93 -9.82
CA ARG A 170 -24.50 0.03 -9.59
C ARG A 170 -25.46 0.57 -8.53
N ALA A 171 -24.95 1.34 -7.58
CA ALA A 171 -25.72 2.01 -6.54
C ALA A 171 -26.32 3.37 -6.97
N GLY A 172 -26.25 3.70 -8.26
CA GLY A 172 -26.87 4.88 -8.84
C GLY A 172 -26.00 6.14 -8.85
N LEU A 173 -24.77 6.08 -8.32
CA LEU A 173 -23.88 7.23 -8.31
C LEU A 173 -23.28 7.48 -9.70
N ARG A 174 -23.11 8.76 -10.05
CA ARG A 174 -22.39 9.22 -11.25
C ARG A 174 -21.18 10.07 -10.92
N GLU A 175 -21.18 10.62 -9.72
CA GLU A 175 -20.13 11.45 -9.14
C GLU A 175 -19.90 11.01 -7.69
N VAL A 176 -18.74 11.35 -7.16
CA VAL A 176 -18.34 11.03 -5.78
C VAL A 176 -17.54 12.19 -5.21
N GLU A 177 -17.73 12.42 -3.91
CA GLU A 177 -16.98 13.42 -3.15
C GLU A 177 -15.65 12.82 -2.69
N VAL A 178 -14.57 13.42 -3.14
CA VAL A 178 -13.21 12.94 -2.89
C VAL A 178 -12.34 14.04 -2.31
N VAL A 179 -11.33 13.59 -1.59
CA VAL A 179 -10.20 14.38 -1.14
C VAL A 179 -9.48 14.95 -2.37
N LYS A 180 -9.36 16.29 -2.48
CA LYS A 180 -8.56 16.95 -3.53
C LYS A 180 -7.09 16.50 -3.44
N ARG A 181 -6.48 16.17 -4.58
CA ARG A 181 -5.06 15.75 -4.59
C ARG A 181 -4.15 16.89 -4.12
N PRO A 182 -3.12 16.62 -3.30
CA PRO A 182 -2.16 17.64 -2.94
C PRO A 182 -1.38 18.10 -4.17
N ARG A 183 -1.17 19.41 -4.27
CA ARG A 183 -0.39 20.02 -5.36
C ARG A 183 1.08 19.89 -5.01
N VAL A 184 1.83 19.17 -5.84
CA VAL A 184 3.24 18.85 -5.58
C VAL A 184 4.13 19.64 -6.51
N ALA A 185 5.21 20.20 -5.99
CA ALA A 185 6.29 20.81 -6.77
C ALA A 185 7.64 20.25 -6.37
N ILE A 186 8.54 20.12 -7.34
CA ILE A 186 9.94 19.80 -7.09
C ILE A 186 10.71 21.12 -7.06
N VAL A 187 11.47 21.38 -5.99
CA VAL A 187 12.29 22.57 -5.86
C VAL A 187 13.74 22.21 -6.09
N TYR A 188 14.35 22.92 -7.03
CA TYR A 188 15.78 22.87 -7.29
C TYR A 188 16.42 24.23 -6.99
N ALA A 189 17.42 24.24 -6.11
CA ALA A 189 18.23 25.43 -5.84
C ALA A 189 19.64 25.24 -6.41
N GLY A 190 19.93 25.97 -7.49
CA GLY A 190 21.21 25.93 -8.19
C GLY A 190 21.35 27.10 -9.16
N HIS A 191 22.50 27.21 -9.83
CA HIS A 191 22.71 28.22 -10.87
C HIS A 191 22.12 27.78 -12.21
N GLN A 192 22.24 26.49 -12.55
CA GLN A 192 21.67 25.87 -13.76
C GLN A 192 21.36 24.39 -13.47
N LEU A 193 20.26 23.88 -14.03
CA LEU A 193 20.02 22.43 -14.10
C LEU A 193 21.14 21.80 -14.94
N ASN A 194 21.82 20.81 -14.36
CA ASN A 194 22.81 19.99 -15.05
C ASN A 194 22.34 18.54 -15.10
N THR A 195 23.01 17.70 -15.88
CA THR A 195 22.67 16.28 -16.06
C THR A 195 22.52 15.51 -14.74
N ALA A 196 23.34 15.82 -13.73
CA ALA A 196 23.25 15.19 -12.41
C ALA A 196 21.96 15.58 -11.65
N SER A 197 21.49 16.81 -11.83
CA SER A 197 20.25 17.30 -11.23
C SER A 197 19.02 16.75 -11.96
N GLU A 198 19.06 16.71 -13.30
CA GLU A 198 18.03 16.10 -14.15
C GLU A 198 17.85 14.61 -13.85
N ALA A 199 18.97 13.90 -13.60
CA ALA A 199 18.98 12.49 -13.20
C ALA A 199 18.27 12.21 -11.87
N LEU A 200 17.85 13.24 -11.12
CA LEU A 200 17.02 13.10 -9.92
C LEU A 200 15.64 13.74 -10.10
N THR A 201 15.54 14.92 -10.70
CA THR A 201 14.24 15.61 -10.86
C THR A 201 13.29 14.87 -11.81
N LEU A 202 13.78 14.35 -12.94
CA LEU A 202 12.92 13.67 -13.91
C LEU A 202 12.37 12.34 -13.36
N PRO A 203 13.19 11.43 -12.77
CA PRO A 203 12.65 10.25 -12.09
C PRO A 203 11.59 10.59 -11.04
N LEU A 204 11.78 11.67 -10.27
CA LEU A 204 10.77 12.10 -9.29
C LEU A 204 9.47 12.56 -9.94
N GLN A 205 9.53 13.30 -11.04
CA GLN A 205 8.33 13.65 -11.81
C GLN A 205 7.59 12.39 -12.28
N LEU A 206 8.33 11.40 -12.79
CA LEU A 206 7.75 10.14 -13.27
C LEU A 206 7.17 9.29 -12.14
N MET A 207 7.84 9.20 -10.99
CA MET A 207 7.32 8.53 -9.79
C MET A 207 6.03 9.19 -9.31
N LEU A 208 6.00 10.53 -9.23
CA LEU A 208 4.80 11.29 -8.87
C LEU A 208 3.67 11.09 -9.88
N GLN A 209 3.99 11.01 -11.18
CA GLN A 209 3.02 10.70 -12.23
C GLN A 209 2.42 9.31 -12.05
N GLN A 210 3.23 8.30 -11.71
CA GLN A 210 2.75 6.95 -11.36
C GLN A 210 1.84 6.95 -10.13
N LEU A 211 2.09 7.85 -9.17
CA LEU A 211 1.25 8.06 -7.99
C LEU A 211 0.02 8.96 -8.27
N GLY A 212 -0.21 9.37 -9.52
CA GLY A 212 -1.39 10.13 -9.94
C GLY A 212 -1.23 11.65 -9.95
N HIS A 213 -0.03 12.18 -9.72
CA HIS A 213 0.26 13.61 -9.86
C HIS A 213 0.78 13.91 -11.27
N ALA A 214 -0.12 14.33 -12.16
CA ALA A 214 0.26 14.75 -13.50
C ALA A 214 0.92 16.14 -13.49
N GLN A 215 1.88 16.35 -14.39
CA GLN A 215 2.50 17.67 -14.67
C GLN A 215 3.14 18.34 -13.44
N VAL A 216 3.95 17.61 -12.68
CA VAL A 216 4.70 18.17 -11.54
C VAL A 216 5.77 19.14 -12.03
N PRO A 217 5.72 20.44 -11.66
CA PRO A 217 6.71 21.41 -12.10
C PRO A 217 8.01 21.29 -11.31
N VAL A 218 9.13 21.62 -11.98
CA VAL A 218 10.43 21.83 -11.33
C VAL A 218 10.62 23.33 -11.18
N LEU A 219 10.49 23.82 -9.95
CA LEU A 219 10.67 25.21 -9.58
C LEU A 219 12.14 25.50 -9.33
N HIS A 220 12.68 26.49 -10.04
CA HIS A 220 14.07 26.88 -9.93
C HIS A 220 14.24 28.08 -9.00
N VAL A 221 15.08 27.93 -7.97
CA VAL A 221 15.50 29.06 -7.14
C VAL A 221 16.98 29.40 -7.41
N PRO A 222 17.29 30.59 -7.95
CA PRO A 222 18.68 31.01 -8.18
C PRO A 222 19.49 31.06 -6.88
N THR A 223 20.68 30.44 -6.87
CA THR A 223 21.60 30.55 -5.74
C THR A 223 22.35 31.88 -5.76
N GLY A 224 22.24 32.71 -4.70
CA GLY A 224 23.06 33.93 -4.58
C GLY A 224 22.51 35.03 -3.67
N VAL A 225 21.20 35.08 -3.42
CA VAL A 225 20.58 36.13 -2.58
C VAL A 225 19.47 35.52 -1.72
N HIS A 226 19.56 35.66 -0.39
CA HIS A 226 18.59 35.08 0.55
C HIS A 226 17.15 35.59 0.34
N ASP A 227 16.99 36.81 -0.19
CA ASP A 227 15.67 37.42 -0.40
C ASP A 227 14.89 36.82 -1.57
N HIS A 228 15.58 36.31 -2.61
CA HIS A 228 14.90 35.62 -3.72
C HIS A 228 14.26 34.30 -3.30
N HIS A 229 14.86 33.58 -2.35
CA HIS A 229 14.25 32.37 -1.79
C HIS A 229 12.92 32.67 -1.10
N ARG A 230 12.86 33.72 -0.27
CA ARG A 230 11.63 34.11 0.46
C ARG A 230 10.52 34.59 -0.47
N GLN A 231 10.86 35.40 -1.46
CA GLN A 231 9.86 35.94 -2.39
C GLN A 231 9.27 34.85 -3.29
N ALA A 232 10.12 33.94 -3.80
CA ALA A 232 9.66 32.81 -4.59
C ALA A 232 8.80 31.84 -3.76
N GLU A 233 9.23 31.54 -2.54
CA GLU A 233 8.47 30.71 -1.60
C GLU A 233 7.10 31.31 -1.28
N ALA A 234 7.02 32.59 -0.95
CA ALA A 234 5.74 33.26 -0.65
C ALA A 234 4.73 33.18 -1.80
N GLN A 235 5.21 33.24 -3.05
CA GLN A 235 4.36 33.06 -4.24
C GLN A 235 3.90 31.59 -4.38
N TRP A 236 4.83 30.65 -4.29
CA TRP A 236 4.54 29.23 -4.48
C TRP A 236 3.71 28.62 -3.36
N LEU A 237 3.76 29.19 -2.16
CA LEU A 237 2.93 28.76 -1.04
C LEU A 237 1.42 28.89 -1.34
N GLN A 238 1.00 29.69 -2.31
CA GLN A 238 -0.42 29.72 -2.70
C GLN A 238 -0.79 28.59 -3.67
N GLU A 239 0.21 28.04 -4.35
CA GLU A 239 0.05 27.13 -5.48
C GLU A 239 0.32 25.66 -5.16
N TYR A 240 1.15 25.36 -4.15
CA TYR A 240 1.57 23.99 -3.83
C TYR A 240 1.45 23.65 -2.36
N ASP A 241 1.18 22.39 -2.08
CA ASP A 241 0.94 21.84 -0.74
C ASP A 241 2.11 20.96 -0.29
N LEU A 242 2.87 20.39 -1.24
CA LEU A 242 4.09 19.62 -0.99
C LEU A 242 5.24 20.11 -1.86
N PHE A 243 6.37 20.43 -1.23
CA PHE A 243 7.63 20.76 -1.89
C PHE A 243 8.66 19.65 -1.69
N LEU A 244 9.09 19.02 -2.78
CA LEU A 244 10.22 18.10 -2.79
C LEU A 244 11.50 18.89 -3.08
N ASN A 245 12.29 19.16 -2.05
CA ASN A 245 13.51 19.95 -2.18
C ASN A 245 14.70 19.03 -2.47
N VAL A 246 15.25 19.19 -3.66
CA VAL A 246 16.31 18.36 -4.24
C VAL A 246 17.66 19.09 -4.26
N ALA A 247 17.84 20.16 -3.47
CA ALA A 247 19.02 21.00 -3.58
C ALA A 247 20.31 20.36 -3.01
N PRO A 248 21.44 20.40 -3.74
CA PRO A 248 22.71 19.77 -3.35
C PRO A 248 23.31 20.31 -2.04
N ASN A 249 22.99 21.57 -1.70
CA ASN A 249 23.57 22.30 -0.58
C ASN A 249 22.54 22.67 0.51
N GLY A 250 21.42 21.95 0.55
CA GLY A 250 20.33 22.20 1.48
C GLY A 250 19.63 23.52 1.17
N GLY A 251 18.64 23.47 0.26
CA GLY A 251 17.69 24.55 0.01
C GLY A 251 16.91 24.93 1.28
N PHE A 252 16.00 25.92 1.19
CA PHE A 252 15.15 26.42 2.29
C PHE A 252 15.66 26.13 3.71
N LYS A 253 16.85 26.67 4.04
CA LYS A 253 17.55 26.32 5.30
C LYS A 253 16.73 26.64 6.56
N ARG A 254 15.73 27.51 6.45
CA ARG A 254 14.85 27.96 7.54
C ARG A 254 13.85 26.90 8.01
N HIS A 255 13.41 26.02 7.10
CA HIS A 255 12.45 24.94 7.40
C HIS A 255 13.12 23.61 7.77
N ASN A 256 14.46 23.61 7.91
CA ASN A 256 15.23 22.46 8.45
C ASN A 256 15.08 22.28 9.97
N HIS A 257 14.41 23.20 10.64
CA HIS A 257 14.08 23.11 12.05
C HIS A 257 12.56 22.99 12.18
N SER A 258 12.11 22.14 13.12
CA SER A 258 10.72 21.99 13.59
C SER A 258 9.89 20.84 13.00
N LEU A 259 10.15 19.62 13.50
CA LEU A 259 9.06 18.74 13.97
C LEU A 259 8.66 19.08 15.42
N SER A 260 8.77 20.36 15.82
CA SER A 260 8.26 20.80 17.12
C SER A 260 6.80 21.16 16.97
N PHE A 261 5.95 20.22 17.36
CA PHE A 261 4.62 20.55 17.86
C PHE A 261 4.76 21.68 18.90
N ARG A 262 3.99 22.76 18.76
CA ARG A 262 3.86 23.80 19.78
C ARG A 262 3.18 23.19 21.01
N GLY A 263 3.98 22.55 21.85
CA GLY A 263 3.54 21.91 23.08
C GLY A 263 4.73 21.28 23.77
N ARG A 264 5.40 22.05 24.64
CA ARG A 264 6.36 21.64 25.68
C ARG A 264 6.79 20.16 25.69
N GLU A 265 7.58 19.74 24.70
CA GLU A 265 8.72 18.85 24.90
C GLU A 265 9.77 19.24 23.85
N SER A 266 10.85 19.89 24.32
CA SER A 266 12.09 20.00 23.54
C SER A 266 12.67 18.61 23.40
N ILE A 267 12.18 17.85 22.43
CA ILE A 267 12.74 16.54 22.13
C ILE A 267 13.98 16.76 21.26
N SER A 268 15.14 16.78 21.92
CA SER A 268 16.44 16.40 21.37
C SER A 268 16.49 14.95 20.83
N ALA A 269 15.35 14.34 20.49
CA ALA A 269 15.20 12.99 19.95
C ALA A 269 14.45 12.90 18.61
N ALA A 270 14.16 14.03 17.94
CA ALA A 270 13.97 14.03 16.50
C ALA A 270 15.34 14.15 15.82
N ARG A 271 16.24 13.16 16.05
CA ARG A 271 17.31 12.92 15.07
C ARG A 271 16.58 12.60 13.77
N GLY A 272 16.68 13.48 12.78
CA GLY A 272 16.14 13.24 11.45
C GLY A 272 16.57 11.87 10.93
N LEU A 273 15.80 11.31 10.01
CA LEU A 273 16.30 10.22 9.19
C LEU A 273 17.60 10.74 8.56
N GLU A 274 18.73 10.06 8.75
CA GLU A 274 19.91 10.41 7.96
C GLU A 274 19.47 10.38 6.49
N GLY A 275 19.57 11.49 5.76
CA GLY A 275 19.14 11.57 4.37
C GLY A 275 17.83 12.33 4.07
N ILE A 276 16.88 12.39 5.01
CA ILE A 276 15.59 13.08 4.83
C ILE A 276 15.27 14.00 6.01
N ARG A 277 14.98 15.26 5.68
CA ARG A 277 14.43 16.25 6.60
C ARG A 277 13.03 16.63 6.16
N MET A 278 12.11 16.74 7.12
CA MET A 278 10.76 17.23 6.91
C MET A 278 10.57 18.55 7.65
N GLY A 279 9.84 19.48 7.05
CA GLY A 279 9.48 20.76 7.65
C GLY A 279 8.14 21.26 7.13
N TYR A 280 7.69 22.40 7.65
CA TYR A 280 6.41 23.01 7.27
C TYR A 280 6.56 24.51 7.08
N SER A 281 5.70 25.10 6.25
CA SER A 281 5.64 26.55 6.07
C SER A 281 5.02 27.21 7.30
N ASP A 282 5.07 28.54 7.35
CA ASP A 282 4.17 29.27 8.23
C ASP A 282 2.70 28.95 7.85
N PRO A 283 1.76 28.96 8.82
CA PRO A 283 0.35 28.73 8.57
C PRO A 283 -0.24 29.72 7.57
N ARG A 284 -1.07 29.21 6.66
CA ARG A 284 -1.85 29.94 5.64
C ARG A 284 -3.27 30.22 6.10
N SER A 285 -3.73 29.52 7.12
CA SER A 285 -5.06 29.67 7.72
C SER A 285 -4.98 29.97 9.21
N GLU A 286 -6.10 30.39 9.79
CA GLU A 286 -6.29 30.32 11.23
C GLU A 286 -6.28 28.87 11.72
N THR A 287 -5.88 28.67 12.97
CA THR A 287 -5.87 27.36 13.63
C THR A 287 -7.30 26.88 13.89
N ILE A 288 -7.68 25.77 13.27
CA ILE A 288 -8.95 25.08 13.51
C ILE A 288 -8.77 24.11 14.68
N ARG A 289 -9.69 24.14 15.65
CA ARG A 289 -9.67 23.27 16.82
C ARG A 289 -10.78 22.25 16.72
N VAL A 290 -10.44 20.97 16.57
CA VAL A 290 -11.40 19.87 16.41
C VAL A 290 -11.35 18.97 17.65
N PRO A 291 -12.47 18.77 18.36
CA PRO A 291 -12.53 17.80 19.46
C PRO A 291 -12.45 16.37 18.90
N PHE A 292 -11.73 15.47 19.59
CA PHE A 292 -11.71 14.04 19.26
C PHE A 292 -11.98 13.16 20.48
N GLU A 293 -12.50 11.97 20.19
CA GLU A 293 -12.63 10.85 21.13
C GLU A 293 -11.92 9.63 20.52
N ARG A 294 -10.80 9.21 21.10
CA ARG A 294 -10.00 8.07 20.62
C ARG A 294 -9.98 6.96 21.67
N ARG A 295 -10.46 5.77 21.31
CA ARG A 295 -10.38 4.58 22.15
C ARG A 295 -8.97 3.97 22.03
N ILE A 296 -8.13 4.14 23.05
CA ILE A 296 -6.74 3.63 23.09
C ILE A 296 -6.73 2.13 23.39
N THR A 297 -7.60 1.70 24.31
CA THR A 297 -7.83 0.30 24.66
C THR A 297 -9.33 0.09 24.92
N PRO A 298 -9.84 -1.15 25.01
CA PRO A 298 -11.25 -1.40 25.28
C PRO A 298 -11.81 -0.70 26.53
N LEU A 299 -10.93 -0.35 27.48
CA LEU A 299 -11.27 0.28 28.76
C LEU A 299 -10.82 1.74 28.88
N ARG A 300 -10.11 2.30 27.88
CA ARG A 300 -9.52 3.64 27.96
C ARG A 300 -9.86 4.49 26.75
N LEU A 301 -10.58 5.58 27.02
CA LEU A 301 -10.87 6.65 26.06
C LEU A 301 -9.95 7.84 26.33
N GLU A 302 -9.46 8.43 25.25
CA GLU A 302 -8.73 9.68 25.22
C GLU A 302 -9.63 10.73 24.61
N LEU A 303 -9.89 11.79 25.35
CA LEU A 303 -10.63 12.96 24.91
C LEU A 303 -9.64 14.11 24.77
N GLY A 304 -9.66 14.80 23.64
CA GLY A 304 -8.70 15.86 23.36
C GLY A 304 -9.19 16.83 22.30
N PHE A 305 -8.31 17.75 21.95
CA PHE A 305 -8.48 18.63 20.80
C PHE A 305 -7.27 18.47 19.90
N ASP A 306 -7.52 18.21 18.63
CA ASP A 306 -6.52 18.35 17.59
C ASP A 306 -6.59 19.79 17.04
N TYR A 307 -5.42 20.38 16.82
CA TYR A 307 -5.27 21.72 16.26
C TYR A 307 -4.73 21.57 14.84
N TYR A 308 -5.40 22.20 13.89
CA TYR A 308 -5.09 22.09 12.47
C TYR A 308 -4.85 23.46 11.88
N GLU A 309 -3.79 23.58 11.10
CA GLU A 309 -3.42 24.78 10.36
C GLU A 309 -3.18 24.34 8.92
N ASP A 310 -3.56 25.15 7.94
CA ASP A 310 -3.13 24.95 6.54
C ASP A 310 -1.66 25.36 6.42
N HIS A 311 -0.79 24.48 5.98
CA HIS A 311 0.61 24.77 5.71
C HIS A 311 1.13 23.90 4.56
N ALA A 312 2.19 24.35 3.88
CA ALA A 312 2.93 23.46 2.98
C ALA A 312 3.80 22.50 3.77
N VAL A 313 4.00 21.31 3.22
CA VAL A 313 5.00 20.34 3.68
C VAL A 313 6.26 20.46 2.82
N TYR A 314 7.42 20.45 3.45
CA TYR A 314 8.72 20.36 2.78
C TYR A 314 9.34 18.99 3.05
N LEU A 315 9.73 18.29 2.00
CA LEU A 315 10.55 17.09 2.06
C LEU A 315 11.91 17.39 1.45
N CYS A 316 12.92 17.56 2.30
CA CYS A 316 14.28 17.92 1.93
C CYS A 316 15.17 16.68 1.84
N LEU A 317 15.78 16.47 0.69
CA LEU A 317 16.74 15.40 0.43
C LEU A 317 18.15 15.91 0.69
N ASP A 318 18.92 15.18 1.50
CA ASP A 318 20.24 15.68 1.92
C ASP A 318 21.32 15.57 0.83
N LYS A 319 21.12 14.79 -0.25
CA LYS A 319 22.09 14.56 -1.35
C LYS A 319 21.44 14.13 -2.67
N HIS A 320 22.10 14.41 -3.80
CA HIS A 320 21.76 13.84 -5.12
C HIS A 320 22.30 12.42 -5.30
N THR A 321 21.84 11.47 -4.50
CA THR A 321 22.29 10.07 -4.60
C THR A 321 21.14 9.15 -5.01
N PRO A 322 21.40 8.02 -5.71
CA PRO A 322 20.36 7.04 -6.09
C PRO A 322 19.56 6.55 -4.89
N ASP A 323 20.27 6.35 -3.82
CA ASP A 323 19.88 6.33 -2.43
C ASP A 323 18.68 7.23 -2.03
N SER A 324 18.63 8.50 -2.42
CA SER A 324 17.51 9.38 -2.09
C SER A 324 16.20 8.89 -2.74
N LEU A 325 16.28 8.22 -3.90
CA LEU A 325 15.13 7.57 -4.54
C LEU A 325 14.66 6.36 -3.72
N LEU A 326 15.56 5.59 -3.10
CA LEU A 326 15.18 4.48 -2.22
C LEU A 326 14.28 4.96 -1.09
N LEU A 327 14.67 6.05 -0.43
CA LEU A 327 13.87 6.59 0.65
C LEU A 327 12.55 7.19 0.15
N LEU A 328 12.51 7.73 -1.06
CA LEU A 328 11.29 8.27 -1.65
C LEU A 328 10.32 7.17 -2.06
N GLU A 329 10.79 6.03 -2.56
CA GLU A 329 9.94 4.84 -2.80
C GLU A 329 9.15 4.41 -1.55
N ILE A 330 9.70 4.66 -0.36
CA ILE A 330 9.05 4.37 0.90
C ILE A 330 8.27 5.59 1.38
N VAL A 331 8.94 6.72 1.62
CA VAL A 331 8.36 7.86 2.35
C VAL A 331 7.33 8.61 1.52
N LEU A 332 7.54 8.79 0.22
CA LEU A 332 6.69 9.64 -0.60
C LEU A 332 5.25 9.09 -0.74
N PRO A 333 5.02 7.81 -1.07
CA PRO A 333 3.67 7.24 -1.07
C PRO A 333 2.97 7.38 0.28
N HIS A 334 3.68 7.12 1.39
CA HIS A 334 3.09 7.26 2.73
C HIS A 334 2.72 8.71 3.05
N LEU A 335 3.56 9.66 2.63
CA LEU A 335 3.31 11.08 2.85
C LEU A 335 2.09 11.54 2.06
N LEU A 336 1.97 11.14 0.79
CA LEU A 336 0.82 11.46 -0.06
C LEU A 336 -0.46 10.82 0.48
N ASP A 337 -0.42 9.54 0.87
CA ASP A 337 -1.56 8.88 1.52
C ASP A 337 -1.98 9.62 2.79
N ALA A 338 -1.03 10.07 3.61
CA ALA A 338 -1.32 10.85 4.80
C ALA A 338 -1.93 12.23 4.48
N MET A 339 -1.43 12.92 3.45
CA MET A 339 -1.98 14.19 2.95
C MET A 339 -3.39 14.01 2.40
N GLU A 340 -3.69 12.85 1.83
CA GLU A 340 -4.99 12.51 1.27
C GLU A 340 -5.95 11.85 2.27
N HIS A 341 -5.54 11.68 3.53
CA HIS A 341 -6.29 10.90 4.53
C HIS A 341 -6.70 9.50 4.04
N ALA A 342 -5.88 8.91 3.17
CA ALA A 342 -6.11 7.57 2.68
C ALA A 342 -5.90 6.55 3.81
N ASP A 343 -6.76 5.55 3.86
CA ASP A 343 -6.54 4.34 4.64
C ASP A 343 -5.26 3.69 4.13
N TYR A 344 -4.21 3.87 4.92
CA TYR A 344 -2.87 3.43 4.57
C TYR A 344 -2.77 1.92 4.69
N HIS A 345 -2.77 1.21 3.56
CA HIS A 345 -2.42 -0.22 3.51
C HIS A 345 -0.92 -0.45 3.34
N GLY A 346 -0.19 0.56 2.86
CA GLY A 346 1.22 0.46 2.57
C GLY A 346 1.61 -0.55 1.51
N ARG A 347 2.90 -0.55 1.19
CA ARG A 347 3.47 -1.67 0.42
C ARG A 347 3.71 -2.83 1.37
N ASP A 348 3.33 -4.02 0.93
CA ASP A 348 3.44 -5.25 1.73
C ASP A 348 4.91 -5.57 2.01
N TRP A 349 5.30 -5.45 3.28
CA TRP A 349 6.58 -5.96 3.75
C TRP A 349 6.45 -7.45 4.03
N GLN A 350 7.28 -8.23 3.35
CA GLN A 350 7.37 -9.67 3.51
C GLN A 350 8.72 -10.03 4.13
N THR A 351 8.89 -11.29 4.52
CA THR A 351 10.15 -11.76 5.08
C THR A 351 10.70 -12.89 4.21
N LEU A 352 11.94 -12.76 3.75
CA LEU A 352 12.63 -13.80 2.99
C LEU A 352 14.02 -14.06 3.57
N PRO A 353 14.54 -15.30 3.42
CA PRO A 353 15.88 -15.61 3.87
C PRO A 353 16.94 -14.91 3.01
N CYS A 354 17.96 -14.38 3.66
CA CYS A 354 19.14 -13.82 3.01
C CYS A 354 19.91 -14.93 2.29
N ALA A 355 20.00 -14.87 0.96
CA ALA A 355 20.59 -15.90 0.11
C ALA A 355 22.10 -16.02 0.30
N LEU A 356 22.77 -14.88 0.53
CA LEU A 356 24.21 -14.79 0.71
C LEU A 356 24.54 -13.95 1.94
N PRO A 357 25.66 -14.22 2.63
CA PRO A 357 26.08 -13.39 3.75
C PRO A 357 26.32 -11.96 3.27
N TYR A 358 25.76 -11.00 3.99
CA TYR A 358 25.91 -9.58 3.69
C TYR A 358 26.74 -8.92 4.79
N THR A 359 27.90 -8.39 4.41
CA THR A 359 28.77 -7.65 5.32
C THR A 359 28.59 -6.16 5.06
N ARG A 360 28.28 -5.43 6.13
CA ARG A 360 28.21 -3.97 6.11
C ARG A 360 29.57 -3.39 5.69
N LYS A 361 29.58 -2.54 4.67
CA LYS A 361 30.73 -1.72 4.27
C LYS A 361 30.33 -0.24 4.21
N GLY A 362 30.90 0.58 5.10
CA GLY A 362 30.78 2.04 5.05
C GLY A 362 29.82 2.68 6.07
N GLU A 363 29.84 4.02 6.08
CA GLU A 363 29.06 4.89 6.99
C GLU A 363 27.69 5.29 6.43
N SER A 364 27.40 5.00 5.16
CA SER A 364 26.37 5.70 4.37
C SER A 364 25.07 4.93 4.06
N ASP A 365 24.75 3.83 4.75
CA ASP A 365 23.42 3.21 4.63
C ASP A 365 22.39 4.10 5.31
N TYR A 366 21.23 4.34 4.69
CA TYR A 366 20.21 5.16 5.33
C TYR A 366 19.54 4.47 6.50
N GLU A 367 19.43 5.23 7.59
CA GLU A 367 18.81 4.76 8.82
C GLU A 367 17.34 5.21 8.90
N LEU A 368 16.44 4.23 8.88
CA LEU A 368 15.02 4.40 9.17
C LEU A 368 14.71 3.87 10.57
N GLY A 369 14.97 4.70 11.58
CA GLY A 369 14.75 4.33 13.00
C GLY A 369 15.76 3.30 13.52
N GLN A 370 15.31 2.05 13.74
CA GLN A 370 16.15 0.92 14.17
C GLN A 370 16.57 0.02 13.00
N GLN A 371 16.17 0.37 11.77
CA GLN A 371 16.46 -0.37 10.56
C GLN A 371 17.33 0.47 9.63
N ARG A 372 18.12 -0.20 8.80
CA ARG A 372 18.84 0.37 7.67
C ARG A 372 18.25 -0.18 6.38
N LEU A 373 18.19 0.63 5.34
CA LEU A 373 17.60 0.20 4.09
C LEU A 373 18.67 0.06 3.01
N CYS A 374 18.60 -1.02 2.22
CA CYS A 374 19.39 -1.14 1.01
C CYS A 374 18.59 -1.75 -0.14
N TRP A 375 19.07 -1.53 -1.36
CA TRP A 375 18.55 -2.18 -2.55
C TRP A 375 18.81 -3.68 -2.49
N ALA A 376 17.89 -4.47 -3.02
CA ALA A 376 17.98 -5.92 -3.06
C ALA A 376 17.36 -6.47 -4.34
N GLU A 377 17.77 -7.70 -4.66
CA GLU A 377 17.12 -8.53 -5.66
C GLU A 377 16.44 -9.71 -4.98
N VAL A 378 15.19 -10.00 -5.36
CA VAL A 378 14.48 -11.22 -5.03
C VAL A 378 14.48 -12.08 -6.27
N LYS A 379 15.00 -13.29 -6.15
CA LYS A 379 15.02 -14.30 -7.21
C LYS A 379 14.22 -15.53 -6.79
N GLU A 380 13.76 -16.29 -7.76
CA GLU A 380 13.00 -17.52 -7.56
C GLU A 380 13.80 -18.74 -8.06
N THR A 381 13.83 -19.83 -7.27
CA THR A 381 14.43 -21.10 -7.68
C THR A 381 13.49 -21.87 -8.62
N ARG A 382 14.00 -22.92 -9.26
CA ARG A 382 13.18 -23.81 -10.10
C ARG A 382 12.04 -24.49 -9.32
N ASP A 383 12.21 -24.65 -8.01
CA ASP A 383 11.23 -25.26 -7.11
C ASP A 383 10.23 -24.25 -6.54
N GLY A 384 10.33 -22.97 -6.93
CA GLY A 384 9.43 -21.89 -6.48
C GLY A 384 9.84 -21.23 -5.16
N GLU A 385 11.03 -21.54 -4.64
CA GLU A 385 11.54 -20.87 -3.44
C GLU A 385 12.07 -19.48 -3.78
N ARG A 386 11.72 -18.49 -2.95
CA ARG A 386 12.19 -17.11 -3.12
C ARG A 386 13.37 -16.82 -2.21
N LEU A 387 14.40 -16.21 -2.78
CA LEU A 387 15.65 -15.90 -2.10
C LEU A 387 15.98 -14.42 -2.26
N LEU A 388 16.45 -13.81 -1.17
CA LEU A 388 16.75 -12.39 -1.11
C LEU A 388 18.26 -12.13 -1.19
N PHE A 389 18.68 -11.26 -2.11
CA PHE A 389 20.06 -10.89 -2.36
C PHE A 389 20.23 -9.39 -2.09
N PRO A 390 20.65 -9.00 -0.87
CA PRO A 390 20.99 -7.61 -0.58
C PRO A 390 22.16 -7.16 -1.48
N LEU A 391 22.00 -6.01 -2.13
CA LEU A 391 23.02 -5.48 -3.03
C LEU A 391 24.04 -4.65 -2.24
N GLU A 392 25.33 -4.92 -2.47
CA GLU A 392 26.38 -4.04 -1.97
C GLU A 392 26.32 -2.70 -2.72
N ARG A 393 26.45 -1.60 -1.99
CA ARG A 393 26.57 -0.27 -2.59
C ARG A 393 27.99 -0.11 -3.15
N PRO A 394 28.19 0.11 -4.46
CA PRO A 394 29.50 0.48 -4.97
C PRO A 394 29.84 1.93 -4.53
N SER A 395 31.08 2.39 -4.71
CA SER A 395 31.53 3.74 -4.33
C SER A 395 30.52 4.85 -4.72
N LEU A 396 30.55 5.95 -3.94
CA LEU A 396 29.65 7.11 -4.07
C LEU A 396 29.33 7.45 -5.54
N GLY A 397 28.06 7.27 -5.93
CA GLY A 397 27.56 7.65 -7.26
C GLY A 397 27.25 6.50 -8.22
N SER A 398 27.47 5.23 -7.86
CA SER A 398 27.06 4.11 -8.72
C SER A 398 25.55 3.87 -8.70
N PHE A 399 24.95 3.85 -9.90
CA PHE A 399 23.54 3.53 -10.13
C PHE A 399 23.29 2.04 -10.43
N ARG A 400 24.34 1.20 -10.42
CA ARG A 400 24.21 -0.23 -10.75
C ARG A 400 23.18 -0.96 -9.88
N PRO A 401 23.11 -0.76 -8.55
CA PRO A 401 22.07 -1.40 -7.74
C PRO A 401 20.65 -1.02 -8.17
N LEU A 402 20.43 0.19 -8.71
CA LEU A 402 19.10 0.61 -9.18
C LEU A 402 18.68 -0.17 -10.44
N ALA A 403 19.62 -0.57 -11.29
CA ALA A 403 19.33 -1.34 -12.49
C ALA A 403 19.02 -2.82 -12.18
N GLU A 404 19.61 -3.35 -11.10
CA GLU A 404 19.48 -4.76 -10.70
C GLU A 404 18.37 -4.98 -9.66
N ALA A 405 17.98 -3.94 -8.91
CA ALA A 405 17.05 -4.07 -7.81
C ALA A 405 15.60 -4.26 -8.27
N ASN A 406 14.94 -5.23 -7.66
CA ASN A 406 13.48 -5.40 -7.70
C ASN A 406 12.85 -5.36 -6.29
N ALA A 407 13.67 -5.11 -5.25
CA ALA A 407 13.25 -5.04 -3.86
C ALA A 407 14.07 -4.02 -3.05
N ILE A 408 13.52 -3.65 -1.90
CA ILE A 408 14.23 -2.95 -0.81
C ILE A 408 14.21 -3.86 0.41
N VAL A 409 15.33 -4.00 1.11
CA VAL A 409 15.43 -4.78 2.34
C VAL A 409 15.71 -3.88 3.55
N ALA A 410 15.11 -4.22 4.68
CA ALA A 410 15.39 -3.61 5.98
C ALA A 410 16.36 -4.49 6.79
N LEU A 411 17.55 -3.95 7.03
CA LEU A 411 18.63 -4.57 7.79
C LEU A 411 18.63 -4.09 9.25
N PRO A 412 18.84 -4.98 10.24
CA PRO A 412 18.94 -4.58 11.64
C PRO A 412 20.13 -3.64 11.90
N ARG A 413 19.89 -2.44 12.44
CA ARG A 413 20.93 -1.41 12.64
C ARG A 413 22.15 -1.85 13.44
N LYS A 414 21.98 -2.76 14.41
CA LYS A 414 23.06 -3.24 15.30
C LYS A 414 23.91 -4.35 14.70
N LYS A 415 23.53 -4.91 13.54
CA LYS A 415 24.26 -6.02 12.91
C LYS A 415 25.20 -5.50 11.83
N THR A 416 26.48 -5.83 11.97
CA THR A 416 27.51 -5.56 10.95
C THR A 416 27.57 -6.68 9.91
N LEU A 417 27.20 -7.90 10.31
CA LEU A 417 27.15 -9.08 9.45
C LEU A 417 25.75 -9.68 9.53
N VAL A 418 25.15 -9.92 8.36
CA VAL A 418 23.93 -10.69 8.21
C VAL A 418 24.32 -12.04 7.60
N PRO A 419 24.15 -13.15 8.33
CA PRO A 419 24.47 -14.48 7.83
C PRO A 419 23.45 -14.94 6.79
N ILE A 420 23.88 -15.93 6.00
CA ILE A 420 23.00 -16.68 5.12
C ILE A 420 21.83 -17.30 5.91
N GLY A 421 20.65 -17.29 5.31
CA GLY A 421 19.41 -17.81 5.90
C GLY A 421 18.73 -16.87 6.89
N GLU A 422 19.35 -15.74 7.29
CA GLU A 422 18.70 -14.80 8.20
C GLU A 422 17.42 -14.23 7.55
N PRO A 423 16.25 -14.33 8.21
CA PRO A 423 15.01 -13.76 7.69
C PRO A 423 15.07 -12.23 7.75
N LEU A 424 14.94 -11.58 6.59
CA LEU A 424 14.97 -10.13 6.50
C LEU A 424 13.64 -9.59 5.96
N PRO A 425 13.08 -8.54 6.60
CA PRO A 425 11.95 -7.82 6.04
C PRO A 425 12.36 -7.14 4.74
N HIS A 426 11.56 -7.30 3.70
CA HIS A 426 11.78 -6.70 2.40
C HIS A 426 10.45 -6.27 1.77
N MET A 427 10.55 -5.40 0.78
CA MET A 427 9.45 -4.82 0.04
C MET A 427 9.76 -4.92 -1.45
N LEU A 428 8.91 -5.59 -2.22
CA LEU A 428 9.05 -5.65 -3.68
C LEU A 428 8.71 -4.28 -4.29
N LEU A 429 9.47 -3.89 -5.32
CA LEU A 429 9.26 -2.65 -6.06
C LEU A 429 8.20 -2.79 -7.15
N SER A 430 7.99 -4.01 -7.64
CA SER A 430 6.96 -4.32 -8.63
C SER A 430 6.41 -5.74 -8.44
N ASN A 431 5.23 -5.98 -9.00
CA ASN A 431 4.60 -7.30 -9.06
C ASN A 431 4.99 -8.07 -10.34
N ALA A 432 6.08 -7.69 -11.01
CA ALA A 432 6.56 -8.39 -12.19
C ALA A 432 7.06 -9.81 -11.84
N ALA A 433 7.17 -10.67 -12.85
CA ALA A 433 7.75 -11.98 -12.69
C ALA A 433 9.20 -11.87 -12.15
N LEU A 434 9.53 -12.71 -11.16
CA LEU A 434 10.84 -12.67 -10.53
C LEU A 434 11.90 -13.31 -11.42
N PRO A 435 13.13 -12.76 -11.44
CA PRO A 435 14.25 -13.40 -12.09
C PRO A 435 14.55 -14.77 -11.46
N GLN A 436 15.03 -15.70 -12.28
CA GLN A 436 15.42 -17.03 -11.82
C GLN A 436 16.81 -16.99 -11.16
N VAL A 437 17.00 -17.80 -10.12
CA VAL A 437 18.33 -18.02 -9.50
C VAL A 437 19.24 -18.72 -10.53
N SER A 438 20.38 -18.11 -10.82
CA SER A 438 21.35 -18.64 -11.80
C SER A 438 22.18 -19.79 -11.22
N GLU A 439 22.84 -20.57 -12.09
CA GLU A 439 23.79 -21.61 -11.63
C GLU A 439 24.97 -21.02 -10.86
N GLU A 440 25.41 -19.81 -11.21
CA GLU A 440 26.44 -19.07 -10.48
C GLU A 440 25.96 -18.67 -9.08
N ASP A 441 24.72 -18.19 -8.96
CA ASP A 441 24.12 -17.86 -7.67
C ASP A 441 24.03 -19.09 -6.77
N LEU A 442 23.61 -20.24 -7.31
CA LEU A 442 23.56 -21.51 -6.57
C LEU A 442 24.95 -21.93 -6.07
N ALA A 443 25.98 -21.85 -6.93
CA ALA A 443 27.34 -22.17 -6.53
C ALA A 443 27.84 -21.25 -5.39
N ARG A 444 27.52 -19.95 -5.45
CA ARG A 444 27.86 -18.99 -4.39
C ARG A 444 27.12 -19.28 -3.09
N ILE A 445 25.84 -19.66 -3.17
CA ILE A 445 25.01 -20.03 -2.02
C ILE A 445 25.60 -21.26 -1.32
N GLU A 446 25.92 -22.31 -2.07
CA GLU A 446 26.50 -23.53 -1.50
C GLU A 446 27.88 -23.29 -0.87
N ALA A 447 28.73 -22.49 -1.52
CA ALA A 447 30.01 -22.08 -0.94
C ALA A 447 29.82 -21.30 0.38
N ALA A 448 28.84 -20.39 0.44
CA ALA A 448 28.53 -19.62 1.64
C ALA A 448 27.98 -20.49 2.78
N LYS A 449 27.13 -21.48 2.47
CA LYS A 449 26.64 -22.47 3.46
C LYS A 449 27.80 -23.27 4.04
N ALA A 450 28.70 -23.76 3.19
CA ALA A 450 29.88 -24.52 3.62
C ALA A 450 30.80 -23.68 4.52
N ALA A 451 31.03 -22.41 4.17
CA ALA A 451 31.81 -21.48 4.99
C ALA A 451 31.16 -21.22 6.36
N LEU A 452 29.84 -21.04 6.42
CA LEU A 452 29.12 -20.88 7.67
C LEU A 452 29.24 -22.12 8.56
N ALA A 453 29.08 -23.32 7.98
CA ALA A 453 29.21 -24.58 8.70
C ALA A 453 30.64 -24.77 9.28
N ALA A 454 31.67 -24.43 8.50
CA ALA A 454 33.06 -24.48 8.95
C ALA A 454 33.32 -23.51 10.12
N GLU A 455 32.81 -22.28 10.06
CA GLU A 455 32.95 -21.30 11.15
C GLU A 455 32.19 -21.74 12.42
N GLN A 456 31.00 -22.34 12.26
CA GLN A 456 30.24 -22.89 13.39
C GLN A 456 30.98 -24.05 14.06
N ALA A 457 31.57 -24.96 13.27
CA ALA A 457 32.40 -26.05 13.80
C ALA A 457 33.62 -25.50 14.56
N ARG A 458 34.34 -24.53 13.98
CA ARG A 458 35.48 -23.86 14.63
C ARG A 458 35.10 -23.20 15.95
N ARG A 459 33.94 -22.53 16.01
CA ARG A 459 33.43 -21.92 17.25
C ARG A 459 33.04 -22.94 18.30
N ALA A 460 32.47 -24.08 17.89
CA ALA A 460 32.15 -25.17 18.80
C ALA A 460 33.42 -25.80 19.39
N GLU A 461 34.47 -25.98 18.59
CA GLU A 461 35.78 -26.43 19.05
C GLU A 461 36.39 -25.45 20.06
N LEU A 462 36.38 -24.14 19.75
CA LEU A 462 36.87 -23.10 20.65
C LEU A 462 36.08 -23.04 21.97
N ALA A 463 34.75 -23.21 21.92
CA ALA A 463 33.90 -23.22 23.10
C ALA A 463 34.06 -24.49 23.95
N ALA A 464 34.52 -25.60 23.35
CA ALA A 464 34.81 -26.85 24.04
C ALA A 464 36.19 -26.87 24.72
N LEU A 465 37.05 -25.88 24.44
CA LEU A 465 38.33 -25.76 25.14
C LEU A 465 38.10 -25.50 26.63
N PRO A 466 38.84 -26.16 27.54
CA PRO A 466 38.71 -25.91 28.96
C PRO A 466 39.09 -24.45 29.27
N PRO A 467 38.44 -23.80 30.27
CA PRO A 467 38.80 -22.45 30.67
C PRO A 467 40.26 -22.42 31.11
N LEU A 468 41.09 -21.69 30.37
CA LEU A 468 42.49 -21.47 30.71
C LEU A 468 42.57 -20.45 31.86
N PRO A 469 43.27 -20.77 32.97
CA PRO A 469 43.57 -19.80 34.00
C PRO A 469 44.27 -18.58 33.38
N MET A 470 43.87 -17.36 33.75
CA MET A 470 44.39 -16.11 33.17
C MET A 470 45.93 -16.03 33.19
N THR A 471 46.57 -16.56 34.23
CA THR A 471 48.03 -16.64 34.35
C THR A 471 48.66 -17.53 33.28
N GLN A 472 48.02 -18.65 32.93
CA GLN A 472 48.49 -19.59 31.92
C GLN A 472 48.22 -19.06 30.50
N ALA A 473 47.06 -18.43 30.28
CA ALA A 473 46.74 -17.75 29.03
C ALA A 473 47.72 -16.60 28.74
N TRP A 474 48.06 -15.81 29.78
CA TRP A 474 49.04 -14.74 29.66
C TRP A 474 50.44 -15.25 29.32
N ALA A 475 50.89 -16.32 29.97
CA ALA A 475 52.21 -16.91 29.69
C ALA A 475 52.31 -17.42 28.24
N GLN A 476 51.24 -18.01 27.71
CA GLN A 476 51.18 -18.47 26.31
C GLN A 476 51.18 -17.28 25.33
N LEU A 477 50.38 -16.25 25.60
CA LEU A 477 50.33 -15.04 24.77
C LEU A 477 51.68 -14.32 24.77
N GLU A 478 52.33 -14.19 25.93
CA GLU A 478 53.64 -13.59 26.05
C GLU A 478 54.71 -14.40 25.30
N ALA A 479 54.68 -15.72 25.38
CA ALA A 479 55.61 -16.59 24.63
C ALA A 479 55.41 -16.44 23.11
N TRP A 480 54.16 -16.41 22.64
CA TRP A 480 53.83 -16.20 21.23
C TRP A 480 54.25 -14.82 20.74
N LEU A 481 53.92 -13.75 21.49
CA LEU A 481 54.31 -12.38 21.15
C LEU A 481 55.82 -12.19 21.13
N LYS A 482 56.59 -12.88 22.00
CA LYS A 482 58.06 -12.87 21.94
C LYS A 482 58.59 -13.41 20.61
N GLN A 483 57.88 -14.38 20.02
CA GLN A 483 58.30 -15.07 18.82
C GLN A 483 57.85 -14.34 17.55
N GLU A 484 56.58 -13.91 17.49
CA GLU A 484 55.97 -13.37 16.27
C GLU A 484 55.99 -11.83 16.22
N GLU A 485 55.71 -11.15 17.34
CA GLU A 485 55.57 -9.68 17.38
C GLU A 485 56.19 -9.02 18.63
N PRO A 486 57.53 -9.07 18.78
CA PRO A 486 58.21 -8.66 20.02
C PRO A 486 58.10 -7.16 20.33
N ALA A 487 57.74 -6.33 19.35
CA ALA A 487 57.50 -4.90 19.56
C ALA A 487 56.20 -4.62 20.32
N LEU A 488 55.14 -5.41 20.05
CA LEU A 488 53.83 -5.30 20.70
C LEU A 488 53.88 -5.78 22.15
N LEU A 489 54.78 -6.73 22.46
CA LEU A 489 54.98 -7.16 23.83
C LEU A 489 55.52 -6.04 24.74
N ARG A 490 56.37 -5.16 24.21
CA ARG A 490 56.96 -4.05 25.00
C ARG A 490 55.95 -2.98 25.37
N SER A 491 54.83 -2.89 24.66
CA SER A 491 53.76 -1.91 24.94
C SER A 491 52.65 -2.47 25.82
N LEU A 492 52.61 -3.77 26.09
CA LEU A 492 51.64 -4.40 26.98
C LEU A 492 52.09 -4.31 28.44
N GLY A 493 51.20 -3.83 29.31
CA GLY A 493 51.41 -3.87 30.76
C GLY A 493 51.36 -5.29 31.32
N LYS A 494 51.82 -5.48 32.56
CA LYS A 494 51.65 -6.76 33.28
C LYS A 494 50.16 -7.07 33.45
N PRO A 495 49.75 -8.35 33.50
CA PRO A 495 48.35 -8.71 33.72
C PRO A 495 47.92 -8.15 35.08
N ALA A 496 46.69 -7.63 35.15
CA ALA A 496 46.12 -7.12 36.38
C ALA A 496 46.06 -8.22 37.45
N SER A 497 46.36 -7.89 38.70
CA SER A 497 46.22 -8.83 39.80
C SER A 497 44.73 -9.19 39.99
N PRO A 498 44.40 -10.38 40.54
CA PRO A 498 43.02 -10.73 40.87
C PRO A 498 42.34 -9.67 41.76
N GLU A 499 43.10 -9.03 42.65
CA GLU A 499 42.65 -7.94 43.53
C GLU A 499 42.40 -6.61 42.80
N ALA A 500 42.97 -6.41 41.62
CA ALA A 500 42.72 -5.22 40.79
C ALA A 500 41.57 -5.42 39.78
N LEU A 501 41.13 -6.67 39.58
CA LEU A 501 40.00 -7.04 38.72
C LEU A 501 38.69 -7.20 39.49
N ALA A 502 38.76 -7.56 40.78
CA ALA A 502 37.64 -7.59 41.72
C ALA A 502 37.36 -6.18 42.26
#